data_AF-A0A1S8XZJ1-F1
#
_entry.id   AF-A0A1S8XZJ1-F1
#
_cell.length_a   1.000
_cell.length_b   1.000
_cell.length_c   1.000
_cell.angle_alpha   90.00
_cell.angle_beta   90.00
_cell.angle_gamma   90.00
#
_symmetry.space_group_name_H-M   'P 1'
#
loop_
_entity.id
_entity.type
_entity.pdbx_description
1 polymer ?
#
loop_
_entity_poly.entity_id
_entity_poly.type
_entity_poly.pdbx_seq_one_letter_code
_entity_poly.pdbx_strand_id
1 'polypeptide(L)'
;MGRRRLWRTALTAVFVVAVLGGVAVALRGQDWSTLGRLLRPDTAGWLLAALLVTGAGLLCGMRAWTLTLASVGAEVPSRTGVRMFFVGFLGKFVPGRLWGLLAQLRLGDAAGVSRGRMAGTYLVNLVVVLLTGGAVGLLVAPAVLGTGAGLAWLLLPVALLVVLAVRPGLLDTLVRLAARVARRPQPAPLHRPAEVRRSIGWQTLSWVLSGVHLWVVAALLGADARAALAA
;
A
#
# COMPACT_ATOMS: atom_id res chain seq x y z
N MET A 1 12.31 12.89 -34.80
CA MET A 1 11.38 12.27 -33.82
C MET A 1 11.40 10.73 -33.81
N GLY A 2 11.80 10.03 -34.88
CA GLY A 2 11.79 8.56 -34.95
C GLY A 2 12.77 7.81 -34.01
N ARG A 3 14.01 8.29 -33.85
CA ARG A 3 15.06 7.60 -33.08
C ARG A 3 14.73 7.44 -31.59
N ARG A 4 14.14 8.46 -30.95
CA ARG A 4 13.70 8.40 -29.54
C ARG A 4 12.52 7.44 -29.33
N ARG A 5 11.61 7.35 -30.32
CA ARG A 5 10.47 6.42 -30.27
C ARG A 5 10.94 4.98 -30.43
N LEU A 6 11.84 4.73 -31.38
CA LEU A 6 12.48 3.43 -31.59
C LEU A 6 13.27 2.96 -30.35
N TRP A 7 14.11 3.83 -29.77
CA TRP A 7 14.84 3.53 -28.53
C TRP A 7 13.91 3.19 -27.37
N ARG A 8 12.82 3.96 -27.20
CA ARG A 8 11.84 3.68 -26.13
C ARG A 8 11.13 2.35 -26.35
N THR A 9 10.77 2.02 -27.60
CA THR A 9 10.16 0.73 -27.93
C THR A 9 11.13 -0.42 -27.69
N ALA A 10 12.39 -0.29 -28.12
CA ALA A 10 13.42 -1.31 -27.89
C ALA A 10 13.68 -1.53 -26.39
N LEU A 11 13.84 -0.47 -25.61
CA LEU A 11 13.99 -0.57 -24.15
C LEU A 11 12.76 -1.20 -23.49
N THR A 12 11.55 -0.85 -23.95
CA THR A 12 10.31 -1.46 -23.44
C THR A 12 10.27 -2.95 -23.77
N ALA A 13 10.62 -3.34 -24.99
CA ALA A 13 10.65 -4.73 -25.42
C ALA A 13 11.69 -5.55 -24.62
N VAL A 14 12.91 -5.03 -24.48
CA VAL A 14 13.97 -5.65 -23.66
C VAL A 14 13.50 -5.80 -22.22
N PHE A 15 12.90 -4.77 -21.63
CA PHE A 15 12.35 -4.83 -20.28
C PHE A 15 11.25 -5.90 -20.16
N VAL A 16 10.30 -5.94 -21.10
CA VAL A 16 9.22 -6.95 -21.10
C VAL A 16 9.79 -8.35 -21.23
N VAL A 17 10.73 -8.58 -22.15
CA VAL A 17 11.41 -9.88 -22.32
C VAL A 17 12.17 -10.27 -21.06
N ALA A 18 12.87 -9.33 -20.42
CA ALA A 18 13.58 -9.58 -19.16
C ALA A 18 12.61 -9.94 -18.02
N VAL A 19 11.47 -9.26 -17.91
CA VAL A 19 10.43 -9.58 -16.91
C VAL A 19 9.83 -10.96 -17.20
N LEU A 20 9.44 -11.24 -18.44
CA LEU A 20 8.87 -12.53 -18.82
C LEU A 20 9.88 -13.68 -18.63
N GLY A 21 11.15 -13.46 -18.99
CA GLY A 21 12.24 -14.40 -18.75
C GLY A 21 12.46 -14.63 -17.25
N GLY A 22 12.45 -13.58 -16.44
CA GLY A 22 12.54 -13.67 -14.98
C GLY A 22 11.37 -14.45 -14.38
N VAL A 23 10.14 -14.19 -14.84
CA VAL A 23 8.94 -14.94 -14.43
C VAL A 23 9.07 -16.42 -14.84
N ALA A 24 9.46 -16.71 -16.08
CA ALA A 24 9.65 -18.07 -16.56
C ALA A 24 10.71 -18.82 -15.73
N VAL A 25 11.84 -18.17 -15.44
CA VAL A 25 12.91 -18.75 -14.61
C VAL A 25 12.45 -18.97 -13.17
N ALA A 26 11.69 -18.04 -12.59
CA ALA A 26 11.15 -18.18 -11.24
C ALA A 26 10.09 -19.30 -11.13
N LEU A 27 9.34 -19.55 -12.21
CA LEU A 27 8.26 -20.53 -12.25
C LEU A 27 8.70 -21.92 -12.75
N ARG A 28 9.85 -22.05 -13.43
CA ARG A 28 10.27 -23.30 -14.11
C ARG A 28 10.39 -24.53 -13.19
N GLY A 29 10.62 -24.32 -11.89
CA GLY A 29 10.78 -25.37 -10.89
C GLY A 29 9.67 -25.38 -9.84
N GLN A 30 8.59 -24.64 -10.05
CA GLN A 30 7.48 -24.61 -9.10
C GLN A 30 6.65 -25.89 -9.22
N ASP A 31 6.33 -26.47 -8.07
CA ASP A 31 5.47 -27.64 -8.00
C ASP A 31 4.00 -27.22 -8.09
N TRP A 32 3.45 -27.31 -9.29
CA TRP A 32 2.06 -26.96 -9.59
C TRP A 32 1.05 -27.91 -8.92
N SER A 33 1.48 -29.09 -8.44
CA SER A 33 0.60 -29.99 -7.69
C SER A 33 0.10 -29.35 -6.38
N THR A 34 0.86 -28.38 -5.84
CA THR A 34 0.49 -27.60 -4.66
C THR A 34 -0.78 -26.79 -4.89
N LEU A 35 -1.04 -26.29 -6.10
CA LEU A 35 -2.29 -25.58 -6.43
C LEU A 35 -3.49 -26.53 -6.46
N GLY A 36 -3.29 -27.82 -6.74
CA GLY A 36 -4.35 -28.83 -6.71
C GLY A 36 -5.02 -28.95 -5.33
N ARG A 37 -4.34 -28.50 -4.25
CA ARG A 37 -4.94 -28.41 -2.92
C ARG A 37 -6.09 -27.41 -2.84
N LEU A 38 -6.02 -26.31 -3.57
CA LEU A 38 -7.08 -25.28 -3.58
C LEU A 38 -8.42 -25.80 -4.10
N LEU A 39 -8.41 -26.91 -4.83
CA LEU A 39 -9.60 -27.54 -5.39
C LEU A 39 -10.21 -28.58 -4.44
N ARG A 40 -9.56 -28.88 -3.30
CA ARG A 40 -10.05 -29.88 -2.37
C ARG A 40 -11.08 -29.28 -1.40
N PRO A 41 -12.19 -29.97 -1.10
CA PRO A 41 -13.25 -29.44 -0.23
C PRO A 41 -12.81 -29.08 1.20
N ASP A 42 -11.81 -29.79 1.74
CA ASP A 42 -11.23 -29.56 3.06
C ASP A 42 -10.52 -28.21 3.20
N THR A 43 -10.23 -27.53 2.08
CA THR A 43 -9.61 -26.21 2.07
C THR A 43 -10.59 -25.04 2.16
N ALA A 44 -11.90 -25.29 2.09
CA ALA A 44 -12.91 -24.24 2.11
C ALA A 44 -12.82 -23.34 3.36
N GLY A 45 -12.53 -23.92 4.53
CA GLY A 45 -12.34 -23.16 5.77
C GLY A 45 -11.15 -22.20 5.72
N TRP A 46 -10.03 -22.65 5.14
CA TRP A 46 -8.83 -21.81 4.95
C TRP A 46 -9.07 -20.69 3.94
N LEU A 47 -9.78 -20.98 2.85
CA LEU A 47 -10.15 -19.98 1.85
C LEU A 47 -11.11 -18.93 2.42
N LEU A 48 -12.09 -19.35 3.21
CA LEU A 48 -12.99 -18.43 3.92
C LEU A 48 -12.22 -17.58 4.93
N ALA A 49 -11.32 -18.17 5.71
CA ALA A 49 -10.47 -17.43 6.63
C ALA A 49 -9.60 -16.40 5.89
N ALA A 50 -8.97 -16.79 4.78
CA ALA A 50 -8.20 -15.89 3.93
C ALA A 50 -9.06 -14.72 3.43
N LEU A 51 -10.27 -15.01 2.93
CA LEU A 51 -11.22 -14.01 2.45
C LEU A 51 -11.64 -13.03 3.56
N LEU A 52 -11.96 -13.53 4.75
CA LEU A 52 -12.37 -12.70 5.88
C LEU A 52 -11.21 -11.81 6.37
N VAL A 53 -10.01 -12.37 6.49
CA VAL A 53 -8.82 -11.63 6.92
C VAL A 53 -8.45 -10.55 5.91
N THR A 54 -8.42 -10.87 4.61
CA THR A 54 -8.11 -9.86 3.58
C THR A 54 -9.22 -8.80 3.49
N GLY A 55 -10.49 -9.20 3.62
CA GLY A 55 -11.63 -8.28 3.68
C GLY A 55 -11.52 -7.30 4.84
N ALA A 56 -11.23 -7.80 6.05
CA ALA A 56 -10.98 -6.97 7.22
C ALA A 56 -9.78 -6.03 7.01
N GLY A 57 -8.69 -6.52 6.41
CA GLY A 57 -7.52 -5.71 6.04
C GLY A 57 -7.87 -4.57 5.09
N LEU A 58 -8.70 -4.83 4.08
CA LEU A 58 -9.19 -3.82 3.14
C LEU A 58 -10.09 -2.78 3.83
N LEU A 59 -10.96 -3.19 4.74
CA LEU A 59 -11.79 -2.28 5.52
C LEU A 59 -10.95 -1.38 6.44
N CYS A 60 -9.88 -1.92 7.03
CA CYS A 60 -8.91 -1.14 7.80
C CYS A 60 -8.20 -0.09 6.92
N GLY A 61 -7.73 -0.49 5.73
CA GLY A 61 -7.13 0.43 4.75
C GLY A 61 -8.11 1.51 4.28
N MET A 62 -9.38 1.13 4.05
CA MET A 62 -10.45 2.08 3.72
C MET A 62 -10.65 3.08 4.86
N ARG A 63 -10.66 2.62 6.10
CA ARG A 63 -10.81 3.49 7.26
C ARG A 63 -9.64 4.47 7.36
N ALA A 64 -8.39 3.99 7.23
CA ALA A 64 -7.20 4.83 7.17
C ALA A 64 -7.30 5.92 6.09
N TRP A 65 -7.74 5.54 4.88
CA TRP A 65 -7.98 6.47 3.79
C TRP A 65 -9.01 7.57 4.15
N THR A 66 -10.16 7.20 4.72
CA THR A 66 -11.19 8.20 5.10
C THR A 66 -10.72 9.16 6.20
N LEU A 67 -9.89 8.68 7.13
CA LEU A 67 -9.27 9.51 8.16
C LEU A 67 -8.22 10.44 7.56
N THR A 68 -7.48 9.98 6.55
CA THR A 68 -6.53 10.81 5.80
C THR A 68 -7.23 11.92 5.04
N LEU A 69 -8.38 11.65 4.40
CA LEU A 69 -9.23 12.68 3.79
C LEU A 69 -9.64 13.75 4.82
N ALA A 70 -10.13 13.32 5.98
CA ALA A 70 -10.51 14.22 7.07
C ALA A 70 -9.30 15.04 7.61
N SER A 71 -8.12 14.43 7.65
CA SER A 71 -6.91 15.08 8.19
C SER A 71 -6.49 16.33 7.41
N VAL A 72 -6.73 16.35 6.09
CA VAL A 72 -6.40 17.48 5.20
C VAL A 72 -7.62 18.38 4.90
N GLY A 73 -8.75 18.14 5.55
CA GLY A 73 -9.99 18.90 5.33
C GLY A 73 -10.66 18.60 3.98
N ALA A 74 -10.38 17.44 3.37
CA ALA A 74 -11.13 16.91 2.24
C ALA A 74 -12.37 16.16 2.75
N GLU A 75 -13.29 16.90 3.38
CA GLU A 75 -14.52 16.32 3.91
C GLU A 75 -15.43 15.91 2.76
N VAL A 76 -15.72 14.62 2.69
CA VAL A 76 -16.64 14.03 1.70
C VAL A 76 -17.67 13.18 2.43
N PRO A 77 -18.88 13.02 1.87
CA PRO A 77 -19.83 12.05 2.39
C PRO A 77 -19.18 10.67 2.54
N SER A 78 -19.47 9.97 3.63
CA SER A 78 -18.83 8.68 3.97
C SER A 78 -18.85 7.70 2.78
N ARG A 79 -20.01 7.56 2.11
CA ARG A 79 -20.18 6.71 0.92
C ARG A 79 -19.24 7.09 -0.23
N THR A 80 -18.99 8.38 -0.44
CA THR A 80 -18.06 8.88 -1.46
C THR A 80 -16.62 8.53 -1.10
N GLY A 81 -16.21 8.73 0.15
CA GLY A 81 -14.88 8.34 0.63
C GLY A 81 -14.59 6.84 0.48
N VAL A 82 -15.58 6.00 0.82
CA VAL A 82 -15.53 4.55 0.61
C VAL A 82 -15.40 4.20 -0.87
N ARG A 83 -16.23 4.81 -1.73
CA ARG A 83 -16.19 4.59 -3.18
C ARG A 83 -14.84 5.00 -3.78
N MET A 84 -14.28 6.12 -3.35
CA MET A 84 -12.94 6.56 -3.75
C MET A 84 -11.91 5.49 -3.41
N PHE A 85 -11.90 4.95 -2.19
CA PHE A 85 -10.95 3.92 -1.79
C PHE A 85 -11.03 2.68 -2.70
N PHE A 86 -12.21 2.08 -2.82
CA PHE A 86 -12.36 0.83 -3.58
C PHE A 86 -12.18 1.01 -5.10
N VAL A 87 -12.66 2.11 -5.68
CA VAL A 87 -12.42 2.41 -7.10
C VAL A 87 -10.93 2.66 -7.37
N GLY A 88 -10.24 3.38 -6.48
CA GLY A 88 -8.80 3.56 -6.59
C GLY A 88 -8.03 2.26 -6.41
N PHE A 89 -8.44 1.43 -5.46
CA PHE A 89 -7.85 0.11 -5.21
C PHE A 89 -8.02 -0.81 -6.42
N LEU A 90 -9.20 -0.86 -7.05
CA LEU A 90 -9.44 -1.62 -8.27
C LEU A 90 -8.67 -1.05 -9.47
N GLY A 91 -8.58 0.28 -9.54
CA GLY A 91 -7.92 0.97 -10.64
C GLY A 91 -6.41 0.69 -10.75
N LYS A 92 -5.75 0.16 -9.71
CA LYS A 92 -4.35 -0.28 -9.78
C LYS A 92 -4.17 -1.57 -10.61
N PHE A 93 -5.25 -2.34 -10.81
CA PHE A 93 -5.24 -3.57 -11.60
C PHE A 93 -5.63 -3.34 -13.07
N VAL A 94 -6.07 -2.13 -13.43
CA VAL A 94 -6.45 -1.80 -14.80
C VAL A 94 -5.21 -1.39 -15.60
N PRO A 95 -4.95 -2.00 -16.78
CA PRO A 95 -3.82 -1.61 -17.63
C PRO A 95 -3.89 -0.13 -18.05
N GLY A 96 -2.85 0.64 -17.69
CA GLY A 96 -2.77 2.07 -17.96
C GLY A 96 -2.12 2.82 -16.80
N ARG A 97 -1.63 4.03 -17.06
CA ARG A 97 -0.67 4.65 -16.12
C ARG A 97 -1.28 5.08 -14.79
N LEU A 98 -2.56 5.47 -14.71
CA LEU A 98 -3.12 6.10 -13.50
C LEU A 98 -4.67 6.02 -13.39
N TRP A 99 -5.32 4.96 -13.86
CA TRP A 99 -6.80 4.89 -13.89
C TRP A 99 -7.46 5.06 -12.51
N GLY A 100 -6.93 4.37 -11.49
CA GLY A 100 -7.43 4.51 -10.12
C GLY A 100 -7.32 5.94 -9.57
N LEU A 101 -6.18 6.60 -9.84
CA LEU A 101 -5.96 8.00 -9.46
C LEU A 101 -6.91 8.94 -10.20
N LEU A 102 -7.06 8.78 -11.52
CA LEU A 102 -7.98 9.61 -12.32
C LEU A 102 -9.43 9.46 -11.84
N ALA A 103 -9.87 8.25 -11.54
CA ALA A 103 -11.21 7.99 -11.04
C ALA A 103 -11.44 8.66 -9.67
N GLN A 104 -10.48 8.55 -8.76
CA GLN A 104 -10.57 9.21 -7.46
C GLN A 104 -10.50 10.74 -7.57
N LEU A 105 -9.70 11.30 -8.47
CA LEU A 105 -9.68 12.75 -8.74
C LEU A 105 -11.03 13.24 -9.27
N ARG A 106 -11.66 12.50 -10.19
CA ARG A 106 -13.02 12.82 -10.69
C ARG A 106 -14.07 12.73 -9.59
N LEU A 107 -14.01 11.69 -8.75
CA LEU A 107 -14.90 11.54 -7.59
C LEU A 107 -14.67 12.68 -6.57
N GLY A 108 -13.43 13.16 -6.42
CA GLY A 108 -13.07 14.27 -5.54
C GLY A 108 -13.62 15.59 -6.05
N ASP A 109 -13.44 15.85 -7.35
CA ASP A 109 -13.97 17.02 -8.03
C ASP A 109 -15.51 17.07 -7.94
N ALA A 110 -16.18 15.95 -8.21
CA ALA A 110 -17.63 15.81 -8.07
C ALA A 110 -18.13 15.98 -6.61
N ALA A 111 -17.25 15.78 -5.63
CA ALA A 111 -17.54 16.00 -4.21
C ALA A 111 -17.11 17.38 -3.72
N GLY A 112 -16.67 18.28 -4.61
CA GLY A 112 -16.25 19.65 -4.28
C GLY A 112 -14.86 19.74 -3.62
N VAL A 113 -14.06 18.67 -3.66
CA VAL A 113 -12.71 18.67 -3.08
C VAL A 113 -11.72 19.29 -4.07
N SER A 114 -11.03 20.34 -3.64
CA SER A 114 -10.02 20.99 -4.48
C SER A 114 -8.87 20.04 -4.84
N ARG A 115 -8.28 20.22 -6.03
CA ARG A 115 -7.12 19.43 -6.50
C ARG A 115 -5.95 19.48 -5.53
N GLY A 116 -5.74 20.61 -4.85
CA GLY A 116 -4.70 20.77 -3.83
C GLY A 116 -4.94 19.90 -2.60
N ARG A 117 -6.18 19.83 -2.11
CA ARG A 117 -6.56 18.94 -0.99
C ARG A 117 -6.42 17.48 -1.38
N MET A 118 -6.87 17.10 -2.57
CA MET A 118 -6.68 15.73 -3.08
C MET A 118 -5.20 15.36 -3.16
N ALA A 119 -4.35 16.23 -3.71
CA ALA A 119 -2.90 15.99 -3.76
C ALA A 119 -2.29 15.83 -2.36
N GLY A 120 -2.73 16.64 -1.39
CA GLY A 120 -2.37 16.51 0.02
C GLY A 120 -2.80 15.16 0.61
N THR A 121 -4.06 14.74 0.38
CA THR A 121 -4.56 13.41 0.80
C THR A 121 -3.67 12.30 0.25
N TYR A 122 -3.33 12.34 -1.04
CA TYR A 122 -2.47 11.31 -1.66
C TYR A 122 -1.09 11.25 -1.05
N LEU A 123 -0.47 12.41 -0.83
CA LEU A 123 0.87 12.48 -0.26
C LEU A 123 0.88 11.94 1.17
N VAL A 124 -0.07 12.37 2.00
CA VAL A 124 -0.20 11.87 3.38
C VAL A 124 -0.49 10.36 3.37
N ASN A 125 -1.42 9.90 2.54
CA ASN A 125 -1.75 8.48 2.43
C ASN A 125 -0.54 7.65 1.99
N LEU A 126 0.23 8.13 1.00
CA LEU A 126 1.44 7.45 0.54
C LEU A 126 2.48 7.31 1.66
N VAL A 127 2.73 8.40 2.39
CA VAL A 127 3.65 8.40 3.53
C VAL A 127 3.19 7.42 4.60
N VAL A 128 1.91 7.47 4.98
CA VAL A 128 1.34 6.56 6.00
C VAL A 128 1.44 5.11 5.56
N VAL A 129 1.03 4.77 4.33
CA VAL A 129 1.08 3.40 3.79
C VAL A 129 2.51 2.87 3.74
N LEU A 130 3.47 3.65 3.26
CA LEU A 130 4.86 3.22 3.13
C LEU A 130 5.54 3.06 4.49
N LEU A 131 5.36 3.99 5.42
CA LEU A 131 6.00 3.91 6.74
C LEU A 131 5.41 2.79 7.59
N THR A 132 4.09 2.61 7.58
CA THR A 132 3.44 1.51 8.29
C THR A 132 3.78 0.15 7.67
N GLY A 133 3.83 0.05 6.34
CA GLY A 133 4.22 -1.18 5.64
C GLY A 133 5.68 -1.54 5.91
N GLY A 134 6.57 -0.55 5.87
CA GLY A 134 7.96 -0.71 6.28
C GLY A 134 8.06 -1.16 7.74
N ALA A 135 7.42 -0.46 8.67
CA ALA A 135 7.39 -0.79 10.09
C ALA A 135 6.90 -2.22 10.39
N VAL A 136 5.84 -2.68 9.72
CA VAL A 136 5.34 -4.05 9.88
C VAL A 136 6.28 -5.07 9.24
N GLY A 137 6.79 -4.81 8.03
CA GLY A 137 7.74 -5.70 7.36
C GLY A 137 9.05 -5.87 8.14
N LEU A 138 9.45 -4.84 8.89
CA LEU A 138 10.62 -4.87 9.77
C LEU A 138 10.53 -5.87 10.90
N LEU A 139 9.33 -6.20 11.37
CA LEU A 139 9.16 -7.21 12.41
C LEU A 139 9.67 -8.57 11.97
N VAL A 140 9.65 -8.84 10.66
CA VAL A 140 10.06 -10.13 10.05
C VAL A 140 11.44 -10.01 9.37
N ALA A 141 11.99 -8.80 9.24
CA ALA A 141 13.26 -8.58 8.55
C ALA A 141 14.45 -9.34 9.15
N PRO A 142 14.61 -9.46 10.49
CA PRO A 142 15.71 -10.26 11.07
C PRO A 142 15.63 -11.74 10.70
N ALA A 143 14.42 -12.31 10.64
CA ALA A 143 14.24 -13.71 10.27
C ALA A 143 14.54 -13.99 8.79
N VAL A 144 14.30 -13.01 7.90
CA VAL A 144 14.51 -13.17 6.45
C VAL A 144 15.93 -12.76 6.02
N LEU A 145 16.48 -11.71 6.63
CA LEU A 145 17.73 -11.07 6.21
C LEU A 145 18.92 -11.37 7.14
N GLY A 146 18.69 -11.99 8.30
CA GLY A 146 19.69 -12.22 9.34
C GLY A 146 19.98 -10.98 10.19
N THR A 147 20.53 -11.17 11.40
CA THR A 147 20.70 -10.14 12.44
C THR A 147 21.94 -9.24 12.28
N GLY A 148 22.53 -9.16 11.09
CA GLY A 148 23.77 -8.40 10.85
C GLY A 148 23.60 -6.88 11.02
N ALA A 149 24.73 -6.17 11.23
CA ALA A 149 24.79 -4.71 11.39
C ALA A 149 24.18 -3.89 10.21
N GLY A 150 23.89 -4.56 9.09
CA GLY A 150 23.20 -4.00 7.93
C GLY A 150 21.71 -3.74 8.12
N LEU A 151 21.09 -4.04 9.27
CA LEU A 151 19.67 -3.77 9.54
C LEU A 151 19.43 -2.44 10.30
N ALA A 152 20.43 -1.57 10.47
CA ALA A 152 20.21 -0.30 11.17
C ALA A 152 19.36 0.71 10.35
N TRP A 153 19.51 0.74 9.02
CA TRP A 153 18.71 1.61 8.14
C TRP A 153 17.22 1.26 8.16
N LEU A 154 16.94 0.01 8.52
CA LEU A 154 15.62 -0.55 8.72
C LEU A 154 14.94 0.05 9.97
N LEU A 155 15.63 0.69 10.91
CA LEU A 155 14.96 1.43 12.01
C LEU A 155 14.35 2.77 11.56
N LEU A 156 14.74 3.30 10.40
CA LEU A 156 14.32 4.63 9.93
C LEU A 156 12.80 4.74 9.69
N PRO A 157 12.11 3.79 9.02
CA PRO A 157 10.65 3.83 8.87
C PRO A 157 9.92 3.85 10.21
N VAL A 158 10.39 3.08 11.21
CA VAL A 158 9.79 3.03 12.55
C VAL A 158 9.98 4.35 13.27
N ALA A 159 11.20 4.90 13.27
CA ALA A 159 11.48 6.20 13.88
C ALA A 159 10.62 7.31 13.26
N LEU A 160 10.54 7.36 11.93
CA LEU A 160 9.69 8.32 11.22
C LEU A 160 8.21 8.13 11.54
N LEU A 161 7.73 6.88 11.61
CA LEU A 161 6.35 6.58 11.95
C LEU A 161 5.99 7.04 13.38
N VAL A 162 6.87 6.78 14.35
CA VAL A 162 6.70 7.23 15.74
C VAL A 162 6.67 8.75 15.81
N VAL A 163 7.61 9.42 15.14
CA VAL A 163 7.67 10.88 15.07
C VAL A 163 6.38 11.47 14.49
N LEU A 164 5.85 10.88 13.40
CA LEU A 164 4.59 11.32 12.80
C LEU A 164 3.36 11.02 13.66
N ALA A 165 3.36 9.89 14.39
CA ALA A 165 2.27 9.54 15.31
C ALA A 165 2.21 10.49 16.51
N VAL A 166 3.37 10.90 17.04
CA VAL A 166 3.48 11.84 18.16
C VAL A 166 3.25 13.28 17.71
N ARG A 167 3.82 13.69 16.56
CA ARG A 167 3.75 15.06 16.03
C ARG A 167 3.25 15.07 14.58
N PRO A 168 1.95 14.83 14.34
CA PRO A 168 1.39 14.79 12.99
C PRO A 168 1.56 16.11 12.23
N GLY A 169 1.68 17.26 12.92
CA GLY A 169 1.98 18.56 12.31
C GLY A 169 3.33 18.64 11.57
N LEU A 170 4.23 17.67 11.76
CA LEU A 170 5.45 17.57 10.94
C LEU A 170 5.15 17.30 9.46
N LEU A 171 3.99 16.69 9.16
CA LEU A 171 3.53 16.54 7.78
C LEU A 171 3.36 17.89 7.10
N ASP A 172 2.90 18.94 7.80
CA ASP A 172 2.77 20.27 7.21
C ASP A 172 4.13 20.81 6.76
N THR A 173 5.18 20.55 7.53
CA THR A 173 6.55 20.95 7.19
C THR A 173 7.08 20.17 5.98
N LEU A 174 6.86 18.86 5.94
CA LEU A 174 7.24 18.02 4.81
C LEU A 174 6.50 18.41 3.52
N VAL A 175 5.19 18.68 3.63
CA VAL A 175 4.35 19.11 2.52
C VAL A 175 4.77 20.49 2.02
N ARG A 176 5.06 21.45 2.92
CA ARG A 176 5.60 22.76 2.55
C ARG A 176 6.96 22.65 1.86
N LEU A 177 7.85 21.79 2.35
CA LEU A 177 9.16 21.56 1.74
C LEU A 177 9.01 20.95 0.33
N ALA A 178 8.18 19.92 0.19
CA ALA A 178 7.88 19.31 -1.10
C ALA A 178 7.28 20.32 -2.09
N ALA A 179 6.34 21.17 -1.64
CA ALA A 179 5.76 22.23 -2.46
C ALA A 179 6.81 23.26 -2.89
N ARG A 180 7.73 23.67 -2.00
CA ARG A 180 8.83 24.58 -2.33
C ARG A 180 9.77 23.97 -3.37
N VAL A 181 10.18 22.71 -3.19
CA VAL A 181 11.04 21.99 -4.14
C VAL A 181 10.36 21.84 -5.49
N ALA A 182 9.06 21.51 -5.49
CA ALA A 182 8.25 21.38 -6.70
C ALA A 182 7.82 22.73 -7.31
N ARG A 183 8.19 23.86 -6.69
CA ARG A 183 7.76 25.23 -7.06
C ARG A 183 6.24 25.34 -7.22
N ARG A 184 5.48 24.71 -6.32
CA ARG A 184 4.02 24.72 -6.27
C ARG A 184 3.51 25.62 -5.13
N PRO A 185 2.28 26.13 -5.22
CA PRO A 185 1.63 26.84 -4.12
C PRO A 185 1.65 25.99 -2.84
N GLN A 186 1.92 26.62 -1.70
CA GLN A 186 1.93 25.91 -0.42
C GLN A 186 0.52 25.40 -0.11
N PRO A 187 0.36 24.09 0.15
CA PRO A 187 -0.93 23.54 0.57
C PRO A 187 -1.37 24.13 1.91
N ALA A 188 -2.68 24.15 2.13
CA ALA A 188 -3.23 24.48 3.44
C ALA A 188 -2.70 23.50 4.51
N PRO A 189 -2.50 23.96 5.76
CA PRO A 189 -2.13 23.07 6.87
C PRO A 189 -3.15 21.96 7.09
N LEU A 190 -2.75 20.90 7.77
CA LEU A 190 -3.62 19.84 8.24
C LEU A 190 -4.79 20.43 9.04
N HIS A 191 -6.00 19.98 8.70
CA HIS A 191 -7.24 20.40 9.36
C HIS A 191 -7.48 19.62 10.65
N ARG A 192 -7.25 18.29 10.63
CA ARG A 192 -7.41 17.41 11.79
C ARG A 192 -6.19 16.50 11.99
N PRO A 193 -5.09 17.01 12.56
CA PRO A 193 -3.84 16.24 12.71
C PRO A 193 -4.00 14.94 13.51
N ALA A 194 -4.95 14.88 14.45
CA ALA A 194 -5.24 13.66 15.21
C ALA A 194 -5.72 12.49 14.33
N GLU A 195 -6.35 12.78 13.19
CA GLU A 195 -6.82 11.75 12.25
C GLU A 195 -5.66 11.07 11.52
N VAL A 196 -4.51 11.72 11.40
CA VAL A 196 -3.27 11.08 10.89
C VAL A 196 -2.84 9.96 11.82
N ARG A 197 -2.84 10.19 13.14
CA ARG A 197 -2.46 9.17 14.13
C ARG A 197 -3.41 7.97 14.09
N ARG A 198 -4.72 8.23 13.97
CA ARG A 198 -5.73 7.16 13.81
C ARG A 198 -5.54 6.41 12.48
N SER A 199 -5.25 7.15 11.41
CA SER A 199 -4.95 6.56 10.10
C SER A 199 -3.74 5.65 10.14
N ILE A 200 -2.68 6.04 10.87
CA ILE A 200 -1.51 5.18 11.10
C ILE A 200 -1.93 3.88 11.78
N GLY A 201 -2.72 3.94 12.86
CA GLY A 201 -3.19 2.75 13.56
C GLY A 201 -3.99 1.79 12.66
N TRP A 202 -4.97 2.32 11.92
CA TRP A 202 -5.77 1.53 10.98
C TRP A 202 -4.94 0.96 9.83
N GLN A 203 -3.97 1.72 9.31
CA GLN A 203 -3.11 1.26 8.23
C GLN A 203 -2.13 0.20 8.71
N THR A 204 -1.56 0.33 9.90
CA THR A 204 -0.73 -0.71 10.53
C THR A 204 -1.53 -2.01 10.70
N LEU A 205 -2.77 -1.91 11.19
CA LEU A 205 -3.65 -3.08 11.31
C LEU A 205 -3.94 -3.72 9.94
N SER A 206 -4.15 -2.91 8.89
CA SER A 206 -4.31 -3.40 7.52
C SER A 206 -3.09 -4.21 7.04
N TRP A 207 -1.87 -3.76 7.34
CA TRP A 207 -0.64 -4.47 7.01
C TRP A 207 -0.47 -5.77 7.80
N VAL A 208 -0.76 -5.75 9.11
CA VAL A 208 -0.73 -6.97 9.94
C VAL A 208 -1.71 -8.00 9.42
N LEU A 209 -2.96 -7.61 9.13
CA LEU A 209 -3.97 -8.50 8.54
C LEU A 209 -3.55 -9.01 7.15
N SER A 210 -2.88 -8.19 6.35
CA SER A 210 -2.32 -8.64 5.07
C SER A 210 -1.23 -9.71 5.26
N GLY A 211 -0.41 -9.59 6.29
CA GLY A 211 0.56 -10.61 6.70
C GLY A 211 -0.12 -11.89 7.18
N VAL A 212 -1.15 -11.79 8.01
CA VAL A 212 -1.96 -12.95 8.44
C VAL A 212 -2.62 -13.63 7.24
N HIS A 213 -3.17 -12.87 6.30
CA HIS A 213 -3.73 -13.41 5.05
C HIS A 213 -2.68 -14.20 4.26
N LEU A 214 -1.47 -13.65 4.12
CA LEU A 214 -0.36 -14.35 3.47
C LEU A 214 0.02 -15.65 4.22
N TRP A 215 0.06 -15.62 5.54
CA TRP A 215 0.31 -16.79 6.38
C TRP A 215 -0.76 -17.88 6.21
N VAL A 216 -2.05 -17.51 6.22
CA VAL A 216 -3.17 -18.44 5.96
C VAL A 216 -3.03 -19.10 4.60
N VAL A 217 -2.72 -18.32 3.56
CA VAL A 217 -2.50 -18.85 2.20
C VAL A 217 -1.26 -19.74 2.13
N ALA A 218 -0.16 -19.37 2.78
CA ALA A 218 1.05 -20.19 2.83
C ALA A 218 0.81 -21.53 3.53
N ALA A 219 0.13 -21.52 4.68
CA ALA A 219 -0.25 -22.73 5.40
C ALA A 219 -1.18 -23.63 4.58
N LEU A 220 -2.17 -23.04 3.90
CA LEU A 220 -3.04 -23.74 2.96
C LEU A 220 -2.25 -24.42 1.82
N LEU A 221 -1.21 -23.75 1.33
CA LEU A 221 -0.28 -24.29 0.33
C LEU A 221 0.83 -25.16 0.96
N GLY A 222 0.71 -25.56 2.23
CA GLY A 222 1.58 -26.55 2.88
C GLY A 222 2.84 -26.05 3.53
N ALA A 223 3.01 -24.74 3.68
CA ALA A 223 4.08 -24.24 4.53
C ALA A 223 3.84 -24.69 5.99
N ASP A 224 4.92 -24.95 6.73
CA ASP A 224 4.81 -25.22 8.16
C ASP A 224 4.32 -23.96 8.89
N ALA A 225 3.07 -24.02 9.33
CA ALA A 225 2.39 -22.91 9.98
C ALA A 225 3.05 -22.50 11.31
N ARG A 226 3.71 -23.44 12.01
CA ARG A 226 4.36 -23.19 13.31
C ARG A 226 5.75 -22.58 13.13
N ALA A 227 6.52 -23.08 12.17
CA ALA A 227 7.79 -22.47 11.81
C ALA A 227 7.61 -21.01 11.35
N ALA A 228 6.51 -20.72 10.65
CA ALA A 228 6.17 -19.37 10.20
C ALA A 228 5.74 -18.39 11.33
N LEU A 229 5.41 -18.89 12.53
CA LEU A 229 5.06 -18.06 13.70
C LEU A 229 6.21 -17.92 14.70
N ALA A 230 7.21 -18.80 14.63
CA ALA A 230 8.37 -18.83 15.52
C ALA A 230 9.56 -17.98 15.03
N ALA A 231 9.43 -17.38 13.84
CA ALA A 231 10.40 -16.51 13.18
C ALA A 231 10.06 -15.03 13.44
#